data_AF-A0A3E0H6D6-F1
#
_entry.id   AF-A0A3E0H6D6-F1
#
_cell.length_a   1.000
_cell.length_b   1.000
_cell.length_c   1.000
_cell.angle_alpha   90.00
_cell.angle_beta   90.00
_cell.angle_gamma   90.00
#
_symmetry.space_group_name_H-M   'P 1'
#
loop_
_entity.id
_entity.type
_entity.pdbx_description
1 polymer ?
#
loop_
_entity_poly.entity_id
_entity_poly.type
_entity_poly.pdbx_seq_one_letter_code
_entity_poly.pdbx_strand_id
1 'polypeptide(L)'
;MADFDEIKAVFWGDGTYDVQPPLTDEAVREAEELLGVSLPAALIDLLRIQNGGMVACGRRRFPTTAPTSWAADHAPLTDLMGIGRTKGVTSLLDVPYLIEEWELPAGLVPVSGDGHCWIALDYRRSAEPTVTWVDTDLRAELALAPDFRSFVEGLTGR
;
A
#
# COMPACT_ATOMS: atom_id res chain seq x y z
N MET A 1 -13.18 7.13 -17.02
CA MET A 1 -12.32 6.32 -16.14
C MET A 1 -10.98 6.26 -16.85
N ALA A 2 -9.91 6.71 -16.21
CA ALA A 2 -8.58 6.56 -16.79
C ALA A 2 -8.27 5.07 -16.89
N ASP A 3 -7.60 4.65 -17.95
CA ASP A 3 -7.15 3.27 -18.05
C ASP A 3 -6.13 3.02 -16.92
N PHE A 4 -6.18 1.84 -16.30
CA PHE A 4 -5.23 1.49 -15.24
C PHE A 4 -3.79 1.60 -15.76
N ASP A 5 -3.56 1.33 -17.05
CA ASP A 5 -2.27 1.50 -17.70
C ASP A 5 -1.79 2.97 -17.76
N GLU A 6 -2.70 3.93 -18.00
CA GLU A 6 -2.38 5.36 -17.92
C GLU A 6 -2.08 5.80 -16.49
N ILE A 7 -2.76 5.19 -15.52
CA ILE A 7 -2.54 5.48 -14.10
C ILE A 7 -1.15 5.00 -13.69
N LYS A 8 -0.83 3.75 -13.98
CA LYS A 8 0.48 3.15 -13.73
C LYS A 8 1.64 4.01 -14.26
N ALA A 9 1.50 4.58 -15.45
CA ALA A 9 2.54 5.40 -16.09
C ALA A 9 2.87 6.72 -15.35
N VAL A 10 1.91 7.28 -14.60
CA VAL A 10 2.10 8.55 -13.87
C VAL A 10 1.82 8.40 -12.36
N PHE A 11 1.85 7.16 -11.85
CA PHE A 11 1.62 6.85 -10.44
C PHE A 11 2.82 7.23 -9.57
N TRP A 12 4.03 6.98 -10.04
CA TRP A 12 5.25 7.22 -9.30
C TRP A 12 5.72 8.68 -9.42
N GLY A 13 6.22 9.25 -8.33
CA GLY A 13 6.83 10.58 -8.34
C GLY A 13 8.28 10.54 -8.83
N ASP A 14 8.86 11.72 -9.10
CA ASP A 14 10.25 11.87 -9.61
C ASP A 14 11.35 11.52 -8.57
N GLY A 15 11.02 10.79 -7.51
CA GLY A 15 11.92 10.47 -6.39
C GLY A 15 12.38 9.02 -6.40
N THR A 16 13.67 8.79 -6.18
CA THR A 16 14.27 7.46 -6.00
C THR A 16 14.42 7.05 -4.53
N TYR A 17 13.86 7.84 -3.62
CA TYR A 17 13.87 7.56 -2.20
C TYR A 17 12.97 6.35 -1.90
N ASP A 18 13.46 5.42 -1.07
CA ASP A 18 12.79 4.17 -0.71
C ASP A 18 12.44 3.22 -1.89
N VAL A 19 13.09 3.42 -3.04
CA VAL A 19 12.94 2.52 -4.19
C VAL A 19 13.83 1.28 -4.00
N GLN A 20 13.21 0.11 -4.02
CA GLN A 20 13.90 -1.18 -3.97
C GLN A 20 14.48 -1.57 -5.35
N PRO A 21 15.36 -2.58 -5.44
CA PRO A 21 15.81 -3.13 -6.70
C PRO A 21 14.64 -3.57 -7.59
N PRO A 22 14.84 -3.68 -8.92
CA PRO A 22 13.78 -4.12 -9.83
C PRO A 22 13.10 -5.40 -9.33
N LEU A 23 11.76 -5.40 -9.37
CA LEU A 23 10.98 -6.52 -8.89
C LEU A 23 11.27 -7.78 -9.72
N THR A 24 11.60 -8.88 -9.05
CA THR A 24 11.74 -10.20 -9.68
C THR A 24 10.60 -11.11 -9.24
N ASP A 25 10.26 -12.10 -10.06
CA ASP A 25 9.21 -13.07 -9.74
C ASP A 25 9.59 -13.91 -8.50
N GLU A 26 10.88 -14.15 -8.28
CA GLU A 26 11.40 -14.78 -7.07
C GLU A 26 11.11 -13.93 -5.82
N ALA A 27 11.29 -12.61 -5.90
CA ALA A 27 11.04 -11.71 -4.79
C ALA A 27 9.54 -11.64 -4.45
N VAL A 28 8.67 -11.63 -5.47
CA VAL A 28 7.21 -11.71 -5.26
C VAL A 28 6.85 -13.00 -4.56
N ARG A 29 7.36 -14.15 -5.03
CA ARG A 29 7.09 -15.45 -4.41
C ARG A 29 7.57 -15.51 -2.96
N GLU A 30 8.76 -14.96 -2.69
CA GLU A 30 9.29 -14.87 -1.32
C GLU A 30 8.37 -14.03 -0.42
N ALA A 31 7.88 -12.89 -0.91
CA ALA A 31 6.94 -12.06 -0.17
C ALA A 31 5.61 -12.78 0.08
N GLU A 32 5.02 -13.41 -0.93
CA GLU A 32 3.78 -14.17 -0.78
C GLU A 32 3.92 -15.35 0.20
N GLU A 33 5.04 -16.09 0.14
CA GLU A 33 5.33 -17.20 1.04
C GLU A 33 5.54 -16.73 2.48
N LEU A 34 6.26 -15.60 2.66
CA LEU A 34 6.48 -15.01 3.97
C LEU A 34 5.18 -14.50 4.61
N LEU A 35 4.33 -13.85 3.82
CA LEU A 35 3.07 -13.29 4.28
C LEU A 35 1.96 -14.34 4.37
N GLY A 36 2.12 -15.48 3.69
CA GLY A 36 1.11 -16.53 3.59
C GLY A 36 -0.13 -16.11 2.79
N VAL A 37 -0.01 -15.10 1.92
CA VAL A 37 -1.11 -14.55 1.11
C VAL A 37 -0.65 -14.31 -0.33
N SER A 38 -1.60 -14.26 -1.26
CA SER A 38 -1.33 -13.87 -2.65
C SER A 38 -1.51 -12.36 -2.80
N LEU A 39 -0.50 -11.68 -3.34
CA LEU A 39 -0.54 -10.24 -3.53
C LEU A 39 -1.44 -9.88 -4.74
N PRO A 40 -2.18 -8.74 -4.69
CA PRO A 40 -3.04 -8.35 -5.81
C PRO A 40 -2.21 -8.13 -7.08
N ALA A 41 -2.71 -8.63 -8.22
CA ALA A 41 -2.04 -8.46 -9.51
C ALA A 41 -1.80 -6.96 -9.84
N ALA A 42 -2.74 -6.09 -9.47
CA ALA A 42 -2.61 -4.64 -9.64
C ALA A 42 -1.45 -4.04 -8.83
N LEU A 43 -1.13 -4.59 -7.66
CA LEU A 43 0.02 -4.18 -6.86
C LEU A 43 1.32 -4.61 -7.54
N ILE A 44 1.39 -5.88 -7.98
CA ILE A 44 2.56 -6.42 -8.68
C ILE A 44 2.84 -5.62 -9.96
N ASP A 45 1.81 -5.28 -10.73
CA ASP A 45 1.95 -4.47 -11.94
C ASP A 45 2.57 -3.08 -11.66
N LEU A 46 2.21 -2.44 -10.54
CA LEU A 46 2.82 -1.16 -10.14
C LEU A 46 4.28 -1.35 -9.71
N LEU A 47 4.55 -2.37 -8.90
CA LEU A 47 5.88 -2.69 -8.39
C LEU A 47 6.86 -3.11 -9.49
N ARG A 48 6.35 -3.67 -10.60
CA ARG A 48 7.13 -3.96 -11.81
C ARG A 48 7.61 -2.70 -12.54
N ILE A 49 6.89 -1.59 -12.42
CA ILE A 49 7.32 -0.29 -12.99
C ILE A 49 8.35 0.34 -12.07
N GLN A 50 8.03 0.44 -10.78
CA GLN A 50 8.93 0.92 -9.76
C GLN A 50 8.66 0.18 -8.46
N ASN A 51 9.68 -0.48 -7.91
CA ASN A 51 9.52 -1.35 -6.76
C ASN A 51 9.54 -0.55 -5.44
N GLY A 52 8.47 0.21 -5.21
CA GLY A 52 8.31 1.07 -4.04
C GLY A 52 8.81 2.50 -4.26
N GLY A 53 8.64 3.33 -3.23
CA GLY A 53 9.02 4.74 -3.21
C GLY A 53 7.83 5.70 -3.21
N MET A 54 8.07 6.97 -3.52
CA MET A 54 7.04 8.01 -3.41
C MET A 54 5.99 7.94 -4.52
N VAL A 55 4.72 8.11 -4.14
CA VAL A 55 3.61 8.30 -5.07
C VAL A 55 3.64 9.73 -5.62
N ALA A 56 3.22 9.93 -6.87
CA ALA A 56 3.13 11.24 -7.49
C ALA A 56 2.19 12.17 -6.72
N CYS A 57 2.56 13.43 -6.50
CA CYS A 57 1.75 14.40 -5.76
C CYS A 57 0.30 14.51 -6.26
N GLY A 58 0.10 14.29 -7.57
CA GLY A 58 -1.21 14.27 -8.21
C GLY A 58 -2.12 13.07 -7.87
N ARG A 59 -1.68 12.13 -7.02
CA ARG A 59 -2.40 10.89 -6.67
C ARG A 59 -2.16 10.41 -5.23
N ARG A 60 -1.90 11.33 -4.30
CA ARG A 60 -1.63 10.97 -2.89
C ARG A 60 -2.87 10.95 -2.00
N ARG A 61 -4.07 11.13 -2.55
CA ARG A 61 -5.30 11.26 -1.76
C ARG A 61 -6.32 10.26 -2.22
N PHE A 62 -6.80 9.42 -1.30
CA PHE A 62 -7.96 8.59 -1.54
C PHE A 62 -9.19 9.24 -0.86
N PRO A 63 -10.21 9.69 -1.61
CA PRO A 63 -11.36 10.37 -1.02
C PRO A 63 -12.16 9.43 -0.11
N THR A 64 -12.53 9.91 1.08
CA THR A 64 -13.32 9.17 2.06
C THR A 64 -14.57 9.95 2.45
N THR A 65 -15.67 9.23 2.72
CA THR A 65 -16.92 9.84 3.21
C THR A 65 -16.94 10.02 4.72
N ALA A 66 -15.96 9.47 5.42
CA ALA A 66 -15.76 9.58 6.86
C ALA A 66 -14.39 10.21 7.14
N PRO A 67 -14.29 11.02 8.21
CA PRO A 67 -13.03 11.63 8.59
C PRO A 67 -12.03 10.56 9.04
N THR A 68 -10.79 10.67 8.54
CA THR A 68 -9.62 10.01 9.11
C THR A 68 -9.00 10.93 10.15
N SER A 69 -8.06 10.42 10.95
CA SER A 69 -7.23 11.26 11.82
C SER A 69 -6.35 12.25 11.07
N TRP A 70 -6.07 11.95 9.79
CA TRP A 70 -5.23 12.77 8.93
C TRP A 70 -6.01 13.90 8.26
N ALA A 71 -7.20 13.59 7.69
CA ALA A 71 -8.07 14.58 7.07
C ALA A 71 -9.55 14.24 7.18
N ALA A 72 -10.39 15.27 7.04
CA ALA A 72 -11.84 15.12 7.13
C ALA A 72 -12.47 14.34 5.96
N ASP A 73 -11.79 14.28 4.81
CA ASP A 73 -12.35 13.83 3.54
C ASP A 73 -11.44 12.92 2.71
N HIS A 74 -10.27 12.53 3.22
CA HIS A 74 -9.39 11.59 2.52
C HIS A 74 -8.40 10.83 3.42
N ALA A 75 -7.86 9.75 2.87
CA ALA A 75 -6.69 9.04 3.38
C ALA A 75 -5.45 9.34 2.51
N PRO A 76 -4.29 9.67 3.11
CA PRO A 76 -3.06 9.92 2.37
C PRO A 76 -2.38 8.61 1.93
N LEU A 77 -1.86 8.60 0.70
CA LEU A 77 -0.93 7.60 0.18
C LEU A 77 0.33 8.32 -0.31
N THR A 78 1.29 8.54 0.58
CA THR A 78 2.51 9.30 0.29
C THR A 78 3.55 8.50 -0.49
N ASP A 79 3.59 7.21 -0.20
CA ASP A 79 4.56 6.23 -0.69
C ASP A 79 3.87 4.88 -0.83
N LEU A 80 4.58 3.94 -1.43
CA LEU A 80 4.19 2.55 -1.46
C LEU A 80 5.42 1.71 -1.16
N MET A 81 5.27 0.72 -0.29
CA MET A 81 6.32 -0.20 0.09
C MET A 81 6.64 -1.12 -1.09
N GLY A 82 7.93 -1.22 -1.41
CA GLY A 82 8.42 -2.20 -2.38
C GLY A 82 8.62 -3.58 -1.75
N ILE A 83 9.08 -4.52 -2.57
CA ILE A 83 9.53 -5.85 -2.14
C ILE A 83 11.03 -5.92 -2.33
N GLY A 84 11.79 -5.95 -1.25
CA GLY A 84 13.24 -6.03 -1.33
C GLY A 84 13.90 -5.93 0.03
N ARG A 85 15.22 -6.16 0.07
CA ARG A 85 16.01 -6.20 1.30
C ARG A 85 16.98 -5.01 1.40
N THR A 86 16.63 -3.88 0.78
CA THR A 86 17.48 -2.68 0.83
C THR A 86 17.57 -2.18 2.26
N LYS A 87 18.79 -2.09 2.79
CA LYS A 87 19.01 -1.71 4.17
C LYS A 87 18.50 -0.28 4.41
N GLY A 88 17.65 -0.14 5.43
CA GLY A 88 17.08 1.15 5.83
C GLY A 88 15.86 1.57 5.03
N VAL A 89 15.35 0.72 4.14
CA VAL A 89 14.10 0.94 3.40
C VAL A 89 13.09 -0.12 3.83
N THR A 90 11.95 0.31 4.36
CA THR A 90 10.88 -0.59 4.78
C THR A 90 10.21 -1.22 3.55
N SER A 91 9.97 -2.53 3.61
CA SER A 91 9.44 -3.32 2.51
C SER A 91 8.30 -4.24 2.95
N LEU A 92 7.62 -4.86 1.99
CA LEU A 92 6.64 -5.90 2.29
C LEU A 92 7.25 -7.12 3.02
N LEU A 93 8.57 -7.31 2.94
CA LEU A 93 9.26 -8.37 3.70
C LEU A 93 9.38 -8.05 5.19
N ASP A 94 9.18 -6.79 5.58
CA ASP A 94 9.23 -6.33 6.96
C ASP A 94 7.84 -6.35 7.62
N VAL A 95 6.78 -6.67 6.87
CA VAL A 95 5.39 -6.70 7.38
C VAL A 95 5.22 -7.55 8.64
N PRO A 96 5.79 -8.77 8.78
CA PRO A 96 5.67 -9.52 10.02
C PRO A 96 6.19 -8.75 11.24
N TYR A 97 7.29 -8.01 11.07
CA TYR A 97 7.83 -7.14 12.11
C TYR A 97 6.91 -5.93 12.37
N LEU A 98 6.37 -5.30 11.32
CA LEU A 98 5.45 -4.16 11.46
C LEU A 98 4.15 -4.55 12.18
N ILE A 99 3.61 -5.73 11.91
CA ILE A 99 2.41 -6.23 12.60
C ILE A 99 2.67 -6.41 14.09
N GLU A 100 3.84 -6.94 14.46
CA GLU A 100 4.22 -7.13 15.87
C GLU A 100 4.51 -5.81 16.57
N GLU A 101 5.33 -4.94 15.97
CA GLU A 101 5.76 -3.66 16.55
C GLU A 101 4.57 -2.70 16.78
N TRP A 102 3.62 -2.67 15.83
CA TRP A 102 2.49 -1.75 15.85
C TRP A 102 1.18 -2.40 16.29
N GLU A 103 1.25 -3.64 16.78
CA GLU A 103 0.10 -4.44 17.24
C GLU A 103 -1.07 -4.47 16.22
N LEU A 104 -0.74 -4.54 14.93
CA LEU A 104 -1.76 -4.52 13.87
C LEU A 104 -2.61 -5.80 13.91
N PRO A 105 -3.91 -5.72 13.55
CA PRO A 105 -4.75 -6.90 13.43
C PRO A 105 -4.16 -7.95 12.47
N ALA A 106 -4.20 -9.21 12.91
CA ALA A 106 -3.78 -10.33 12.07
C ALA A 106 -4.61 -10.39 10.77
N GLY A 107 -3.94 -10.73 9.66
CA GLY A 107 -4.56 -10.77 8.33
C GLY A 107 -4.55 -9.44 7.58
N LEU A 108 -3.95 -8.39 8.16
CA LEU A 108 -3.62 -7.16 7.46
C LEU A 108 -2.19 -7.20 6.93
N VAL A 109 -1.98 -6.68 5.73
CA VAL A 109 -0.65 -6.48 5.14
C VAL A 109 -0.48 -4.98 4.87
N PRO A 110 0.24 -4.23 5.72
CA PRO A 110 0.53 -2.82 5.47
C PRO A 110 1.36 -2.66 4.19
N VAL A 111 0.96 -1.69 3.36
CA VAL A 111 1.61 -1.36 2.09
C VAL A 111 2.12 0.08 2.04
N SER A 112 1.69 0.93 2.98
CA SER A 112 2.21 2.28 3.22
C SER A 112 1.82 2.72 4.61
N GLY A 113 2.64 3.54 5.25
CA GLY A 113 2.34 4.10 6.57
C GLY A 113 3.54 4.77 7.22
N ASP A 114 3.27 5.51 8.29
CA ASP A 114 4.26 6.31 9.02
C ASP A 114 4.46 5.86 10.48
N GLY A 115 3.85 4.74 10.87
CA GLY A 115 3.81 4.22 12.24
C GLY A 115 2.50 4.51 12.95
N HIS A 116 1.92 5.69 12.75
CA HIS A 116 0.65 6.09 13.36
C HIS A 116 -0.53 5.64 12.51
N CYS A 117 -0.36 5.74 11.20
CA CYS A 117 -1.40 5.41 10.25
C CYS A 117 -0.88 4.51 9.15
N TRP A 118 -1.72 3.57 8.72
CA TRP A 118 -1.37 2.55 7.75
C TRP A 118 -2.46 2.40 6.70
N ILE A 119 -2.05 2.26 5.44
CA ILE A 119 -2.87 1.66 4.41
C ILE A 119 -2.47 0.19 4.33
N ALA A 120 -3.43 -0.70 4.51
CA ALA A 120 -3.21 -2.12 4.51
C ALA A 120 -4.18 -2.87 3.60
N LEU A 121 -3.69 -3.97 3.03
CA LEU A 121 -4.50 -4.98 2.37
C LEU A 121 -5.12 -5.88 3.44
N ASP A 122 -6.43 -5.98 3.46
CA ASP A 122 -7.19 -6.75 4.45
C ASP A 122 -7.66 -8.09 3.85
N TYR A 123 -6.98 -9.17 4.26
CA TYR A 123 -7.26 -10.54 3.85
C TYR A 123 -8.17 -11.29 4.83
N ARG A 124 -8.67 -10.65 5.90
CA ARG A 124 -9.47 -11.33 6.93
C ARG A 124 -10.78 -11.91 6.40
N ARG A 125 -11.24 -11.45 5.23
CA ARG A 125 -12.54 -11.82 4.64
C ARG A 125 -12.43 -12.66 3.36
N SER A 126 -11.33 -12.55 2.61
CA SER A 126 -11.19 -13.13 1.28
C SER A 126 -9.72 -13.21 0.87
N ALA A 127 -9.42 -14.07 -0.10
CA ALA A 127 -8.11 -14.13 -0.75
C ALA A 127 -7.81 -12.90 -1.62
N GLU A 128 -8.85 -12.28 -2.19
CA GLU A 128 -8.75 -10.94 -2.78
C GLU A 128 -8.95 -9.90 -1.66
N PRO A 129 -7.93 -9.11 -1.32
CA PRO A 129 -8.00 -8.23 -0.16
C PRO A 129 -8.75 -6.94 -0.47
N THR A 130 -9.49 -6.44 0.52
CA THR A 130 -9.96 -5.05 0.49
C THR A 130 -8.83 -4.10 0.92
N VAL A 131 -8.93 -2.81 0.62
CA VAL A 131 -7.98 -1.82 1.12
C VAL A 131 -8.58 -1.08 2.30
N THR A 132 -7.85 -1.03 3.41
CA THR A 132 -8.30 -0.45 4.68
C THR A 132 -7.26 0.55 5.20
N TRP A 133 -7.75 1.69 5.69
CA TRP A 133 -6.99 2.62 6.51
C TRP A 133 -7.05 2.17 7.97
N VAL A 134 -5.91 2.14 8.64
CA VAL A 134 -5.79 1.77 10.05
C VAL A 134 -5.07 2.90 10.77
N ASP A 135 -5.67 3.34 11.86
CA ASP A 135 -5.07 4.27 12.81
C ASP A 135 -4.76 3.52 14.10
N THR A 136 -3.48 3.39 14.43
CA THR A 136 -3.01 2.64 15.60
C THR A 136 -3.27 3.39 16.90
N ASP A 137 -3.15 4.71 16.88
CA ASP A 137 -3.33 5.58 18.05
C ASP A 137 -4.81 5.63 18.50
N LEU A 138 -5.73 5.73 17.54
CA LEU A 138 -7.17 5.77 17.77
C LEU A 138 -7.82 4.39 17.74
N ARG A 139 -7.08 3.34 17.36
CA ARG A 139 -7.59 1.98 17.14
C ARG A 139 -8.81 1.96 16.23
N ALA A 140 -8.74 2.76 15.16
CA ALA A 140 -9.83 2.94 14.21
C ALA A 140 -9.46 2.36 12.85
N GLU A 141 -10.44 1.74 12.20
CA GLU A 141 -10.29 1.19 10.85
C GLU A 141 -11.35 1.78 9.93
N LEU A 142 -10.97 2.10 8.70
CA LEU A 142 -11.88 2.62 7.67
C LEU A 142 -11.63 1.88 6.36
N ALA A 143 -12.65 1.19 5.85
CA ALA A 143 -12.59 0.57 4.53
C ALA A 143 -12.50 1.66 3.45
N LEU A 144 -11.47 1.59 2.60
CA LEU A 144 -11.22 2.55 1.52
C LEU A 144 -11.79 2.03 0.20
N ALA A 145 -11.43 0.80 -0.18
CA ALA A 145 -11.80 0.24 -1.48
C ALA A 145 -12.05 -1.27 -1.40
N PRO A 146 -12.88 -1.83 -2.30
CA PRO A 146 -13.16 -3.26 -2.35
C PRO A 146 -11.97 -4.11 -2.83
N ASP A 147 -11.01 -3.49 -3.51
CA ASP A 147 -9.81 -4.13 -4.04
C ASP A 147 -8.72 -3.06 -4.29
N PHE A 148 -7.48 -3.51 -4.48
CA PHE A 148 -6.34 -2.60 -4.66
C PHE A 148 -6.39 -1.81 -5.98
N ARG A 149 -6.97 -2.38 -7.04
CA ARG A 149 -7.09 -1.68 -8.32
C ARG A 149 -8.06 -0.49 -8.19
N SER A 150 -9.24 -0.74 -7.62
CA SER A 150 -10.25 0.28 -7.32
C SER A 150 -9.69 1.38 -6.41
N PHE A 151 -8.83 1.00 -5.45
CA PHE A 151 -8.12 1.97 -4.61
C PHE A 151 -7.25 2.91 -5.44
N VAL A 152 -6.37 2.36 -6.28
CA VAL A 152 -5.44 3.14 -7.12
C VAL A 152 -6.17 3.98 -8.16
N GLU A 153 -7.23 3.44 -8.77
CA GLU A 153 -8.07 4.18 -9.72
C GLU A 153 -8.83 5.34 -9.07
N GLY A 154 -9.13 5.24 -7.77
CA GLY A 154 -9.79 6.28 -6.98
C GLY A 154 -8.86 7.39 -6.47
N LEU A 155 -7.54 7.25 -6.60
CA LEU A 155 -6.59 8.24 -6.10
C LEU A 155 -6.67 9.56 -6.88
N THR A 156 -6.68 10.66 -6.14
CA THR A 156 -6.70 12.03 -6.67
C THR A 156 -5.54 12.86 -6.11
N GLY A 157 -5.30 14.01 -6.74
CA GLY A 157 -4.26 14.98 -6.34
C GLY A 157 -4.82 16.29 -5.82
N ARG A 158 -6.14 16.43 -5.81
CA ARG A 158 -6.87 17.63 -5.38
C ARG A 158 -8.01 17.20 -4.49
#